data_AF-A0A496WPI1-F1
#
_entry.id   AF-A0A496WPI1-F1
#
_cell.length_a   1.000
_cell.length_b   1.000
_cell.length_c   1.000
_cell.angle_alpha   90.00
_cell.angle_beta   90.00
_cell.angle_gamma   90.00
#
_symmetry.space_group_name_H-M   'P 1'
#
loop_
_entity.id
_entity.type
_entity.pdbx_description
1 polymer ?
#
loop_
_entity_poly.entity_id
_entity_poly.type
_entity_poly.pdbx_seq_one_letter_code
_entity_poly.pdbx_strand_id
1 'polypeptide(L)'
;MKFKLSNTWKATLPLALGLAVASSGTQALSLWGGLNAFEDDNMETQGVDLNQNGLLDMGDTIRGTITFTKQFDPFSLHDTITLGAPGEELTGIFETEVVAKIDNGDGTFNYVFGAYSGFEADYGTNAMVALFTENPGDFYTTGTDRCSSIVDCETKATDGSAWMTFGVVGDADNFWVALNVDGDDVDFSNVAASRKVGFVNYALSVLTNSTPYTILQQVSCSSGCAGDGLVDIIGSGDLLGGQGLTNGYTVRSDIDFQIRVVPTPGSLALLGLGLLGLAGARSRKKA
;
A
#
# COMPACT_ATOMS: atom_id res chain seq x y z
N MET A 1 -25.42 -81.92 -15.41
CA MET A 1 -24.37 -80.94 -15.07
C MET A 1 -25.04 -79.58 -14.95
N LYS A 2 -25.20 -79.04 -13.73
CA LYS A 2 -25.87 -77.74 -13.48
C LYS A 2 -24.79 -76.71 -13.14
N PHE A 3 -24.62 -75.69 -13.98
CA PHE A 3 -23.74 -74.56 -13.71
C PHE A 3 -24.47 -73.53 -12.84
N LYS A 4 -23.92 -73.25 -11.66
CA LYS A 4 -24.30 -72.11 -10.79
C LYS A 4 -23.50 -70.88 -11.24
N LEU A 5 -24.19 -69.83 -11.68
CA LEU A 5 -23.64 -68.49 -11.85
C LEU A 5 -23.69 -67.77 -10.49
N SER A 6 -22.53 -67.41 -9.95
CA SER A 6 -22.40 -66.63 -8.72
C SER A 6 -22.59 -65.14 -9.01
N ASN A 7 -23.47 -64.51 -8.21
CA ASN A 7 -23.67 -63.06 -8.15
C ASN A 7 -22.42 -62.37 -7.60
N THR A 8 -21.75 -61.57 -8.43
CA THR A 8 -20.78 -60.56 -8.02
C THR A 8 -21.27 -59.18 -8.48
N TRP A 9 -22.16 -58.58 -7.68
CA TRP A 9 -22.50 -57.16 -7.86
C TRP A 9 -21.56 -56.30 -7.03
N LYS A 10 -20.78 -55.53 -7.77
CA LYS A 10 -19.75 -54.59 -7.35
C LYS A 10 -20.40 -53.41 -6.64
N ALA A 11 -19.92 -53.07 -5.45
CA ALA A 11 -20.13 -51.76 -4.85
C ALA A 11 -18.79 -51.25 -4.31
N THR A 12 -17.84 -51.00 -5.22
CA THR A 12 -16.66 -50.20 -4.92
C THR A 12 -17.08 -48.74 -4.90
N LEU A 13 -17.33 -48.22 -3.71
CA LEU A 13 -17.50 -46.79 -3.44
C LEU A 13 -16.14 -46.11 -3.67
N PRO A 14 -15.95 -45.23 -4.67
CA PRO A 14 -14.72 -44.47 -4.75
C PRO A 14 -14.83 -43.35 -3.72
N LEU A 15 -14.21 -43.55 -2.56
CA LEU A 15 -13.93 -42.48 -1.60
C LEU A 15 -12.80 -41.63 -2.21
N ALA A 16 -13.17 -40.69 -3.08
CA ALA A 16 -12.26 -39.67 -3.59
C ALA A 16 -12.01 -38.66 -2.46
N LEU A 17 -11.11 -39.01 -1.54
CA LEU A 17 -10.55 -38.08 -0.56
C LEU A 17 -9.54 -37.20 -1.32
N GLY A 18 -10.06 -36.16 -1.97
CA GLY A 18 -9.23 -35.11 -2.57
C GLY A 18 -8.48 -34.40 -1.46
N LEU A 19 -7.21 -34.76 -1.28
CA LEU A 19 -6.28 -34.09 -0.38
C LEU A 19 -6.01 -32.70 -0.97
N ALA A 20 -6.85 -31.72 -0.62
CA ALA A 20 -6.56 -30.32 -0.84
C ALA A 20 -5.39 -29.97 0.08
N VAL A 21 -4.16 -30.06 -0.45
CA VAL A 21 -2.99 -29.46 0.18
C VAL A 21 -3.21 -27.96 0.11
N ALA A 22 -3.85 -27.40 1.14
CA ALA A 22 -3.83 -25.97 1.39
C ALA A 22 -2.39 -25.65 1.78
N SER A 23 -1.54 -25.36 0.81
CA SER A 23 -0.30 -24.64 1.07
C SER A 23 -0.73 -23.30 1.66
N SER A 24 -0.61 -23.15 2.98
CA SER A 24 -0.67 -21.86 3.65
C SER A 24 0.47 -21.02 3.09
N GLY A 25 0.16 -20.20 2.08
CA GLY A 25 1.04 -19.14 1.64
C GLY A 25 1.32 -18.22 2.82
N THR A 26 2.50 -17.61 2.77
CA THR A 26 2.89 -16.40 3.50
C THR A 26 1.65 -15.54 3.81
N GLN A 27 1.48 -15.12 5.07
CA GLN A 27 0.35 -14.31 5.51
C GLN A 27 0.35 -13.01 4.71
N ALA A 28 -0.47 -12.96 3.66
CA ALA A 28 -0.64 -11.79 2.84
C ALA A 28 -1.70 -10.92 3.52
N LEU A 29 -1.38 -9.64 3.70
CA LEU A 29 -2.29 -8.62 4.22
C LEU A 29 -3.71 -8.84 3.68
N SER A 30 -4.66 -9.08 4.59
CA SER A 30 -6.02 -9.44 4.17
C SER A 30 -6.78 -8.23 3.63
N LEU A 31 -7.09 -8.24 2.34
CA LEU A 31 -7.93 -7.23 1.71
C LEU A 31 -9.36 -7.72 1.52
N TRP A 32 -10.29 -6.80 1.68
CA TRP A 32 -11.72 -7.03 1.57
C TRP A 32 -12.13 -6.68 0.15
N GLY A 33 -13.16 -7.34 -0.38
CA GLY A 33 -13.70 -6.98 -1.68
C GLY A 33 -14.24 -5.55 -1.66
N GLY A 34 -13.81 -4.72 -2.61
CA GLY A 34 -14.17 -3.32 -2.65
C GLY A 34 -13.03 -2.42 -2.22
N LEU A 35 -13.37 -1.32 -1.55
CA LEU A 35 -12.42 -0.25 -1.20
C LEU A 35 -11.75 -0.55 0.15
N ASN A 36 -10.44 -0.42 0.19
CA ASN A 36 -9.62 -0.56 1.39
C ASN A 36 -8.87 0.77 1.56
N ALA A 37 -8.98 1.39 2.72
CA ALA A 37 -8.21 2.55 3.10
C ALA A 37 -7.15 2.16 4.14
N PHE A 38 -6.02 2.84 4.09
CA PHE A 38 -4.88 2.66 4.97
C PHE A 38 -4.47 4.02 5.51
N GLU A 39 -4.26 4.09 6.82
CA GLU A 39 -3.63 5.25 7.47
C GLU A 39 -2.13 4.94 7.62
N ASP A 40 -1.29 5.81 7.08
CA ASP A 40 0.13 5.84 7.36
C ASP A 40 0.56 7.00 8.24
N ASP A 41 1.64 6.72 8.96
CA ASP A 41 2.53 7.70 9.55
C ASP A 41 3.88 7.61 8.83
N ASN A 42 4.41 8.75 8.40
CA ASN A 42 5.68 8.80 7.67
C ASN A 42 6.73 9.65 8.39
N MET A 43 7.99 9.34 8.12
CA MET A 43 9.13 10.20 8.41
C MET A 43 9.89 10.48 7.13
N GLU A 44 10.19 11.75 6.87
CA GLU A 44 10.71 12.22 5.59
C GLU A 44 11.94 13.11 5.78
N THR A 45 12.78 13.12 4.76
CA THR A 45 13.97 13.98 4.66
C THR A 45 14.26 14.29 3.21
N GLN A 46 15.12 15.29 2.98
CA GLN A 46 15.69 15.52 1.66
C GLN A 46 16.71 14.41 1.37
N GLY A 47 16.49 13.63 0.32
CA GLY A 47 17.35 12.52 -0.06
C GLY A 47 18.61 13.02 -0.76
N VAL A 48 18.42 13.64 -1.92
CA VAL A 48 19.45 14.25 -2.75
C VAL A 48 19.19 15.75 -2.82
N ASP A 49 20.20 16.52 -2.40
CA ASP A 49 20.27 17.97 -2.61
C ASP A 49 21.33 18.22 -3.71
N LEU A 50 20.87 18.45 -4.94
CA LEU A 50 21.76 18.58 -6.10
C LEU A 50 22.60 19.85 -6.03
N ASN A 51 22.06 20.91 -5.44
CA ASN A 51 22.69 22.23 -5.43
C ASN A 51 23.36 22.58 -4.08
N GLN A 52 23.17 21.74 -3.06
CA GLN A 52 23.76 21.82 -1.72
C GLN A 52 23.39 23.09 -0.94
N ASN A 53 22.20 23.63 -1.18
CA ASN A 53 21.73 24.82 -0.46
C ASN A 53 20.88 24.48 0.77
N GLY A 54 20.56 23.20 1.00
CA GLY A 54 19.72 22.73 2.10
C GLY A 54 18.24 23.14 1.98
N LEU A 55 17.81 23.56 0.79
CA LEU A 55 16.44 23.86 0.42
C LEU A 55 15.96 22.79 -0.55
N LEU A 56 14.64 22.59 -0.62
CA LEU A 56 14.06 21.66 -1.58
C LEU A 56 13.82 22.36 -2.92
N ASP A 57 14.65 22.09 -3.92
CA ASP A 57 14.59 22.67 -5.25
C ASP A 57 14.29 21.65 -6.36
N MET A 58 14.04 22.16 -7.57
CA MET A 58 13.82 21.32 -8.75
C MET A 58 15.04 20.44 -9.03
N GLY A 59 14.82 19.13 -9.15
CA GLY A 59 15.83 18.08 -9.29
C GLY A 59 16.28 17.43 -7.99
N ASP A 60 15.93 18.01 -6.84
CA ASP A 60 16.18 17.38 -5.54
C ASP A 60 15.18 16.25 -5.28
N THR A 61 15.47 15.40 -4.28
CA THR A 61 14.58 14.31 -3.89
C THR A 61 14.05 14.46 -2.47
N ILE A 62 12.80 14.01 -2.27
CA ILE A 62 12.28 13.69 -0.94
C ILE A 62 12.30 12.17 -0.80
N ARG A 63 12.81 11.70 0.33
CA ARG A 63 12.88 10.28 0.68
C ARG A 63 12.25 10.06 2.05
N GLY A 64 11.52 8.96 2.21
CA GLY A 64 10.88 8.65 3.47
C GLY A 64 10.56 7.18 3.67
N THR A 65 10.29 6.85 4.93
CA THR A 65 9.82 5.54 5.39
C THR A 65 8.39 5.66 5.90
N ILE A 66 7.60 4.64 5.63
CA ILE A 66 6.15 4.58 5.82
C ILE A 66 5.83 3.45 6.81
N THR A 67 4.96 3.71 7.77
CA THR A 67 4.33 2.67 8.61
C THR A 67 2.83 2.81 8.57
N PHE A 68 2.12 1.69 8.41
CA PHE A 68 0.67 1.69 8.47
C PHE A 68 0.18 1.24 9.83
N THR A 69 -0.73 2.01 10.42
CA THR A 69 -1.26 1.73 11.77
C THR A 69 -2.64 1.06 11.72
N LYS A 70 -3.39 1.28 10.64
CA LYS A 70 -4.71 0.67 10.44
C LYS A 70 -5.10 0.52 8.98
N GLN A 71 -5.90 -0.50 8.74
CA GLN A 71 -6.70 -0.68 7.53
C GLN A 71 -8.18 -0.54 7.90
N PHE A 72 -8.93 0.21 7.10
CA PHE A 72 -10.35 0.46 7.36
C PHE A 72 -11.15 0.55 6.05
N ASP A 73 -12.45 0.32 6.17
CA ASP A 73 -13.38 0.64 5.09
C ASP A 73 -13.92 2.07 5.28
N PRO A 74 -13.69 2.99 4.32
CA PRO A 74 -14.20 4.34 4.42
C PRO A 74 -15.73 4.42 4.43
N PHE A 75 -16.43 3.35 4.06
CA PHE A 75 -17.89 3.23 4.15
C PHE A 75 -18.38 2.45 5.38
N SER A 76 -17.45 2.00 6.24
CA SER A 76 -17.73 1.32 7.51
C SER A 76 -18.62 0.07 7.38
N LEU A 77 -18.56 -0.66 6.25
CA LEU A 77 -19.18 -1.98 6.10
C LEU A 77 -18.38 -3.08 6.81
N HIS A 78 -17.18 -2.73 7.26
CA HIS A 78 -16.10 -3.60 7.66
C HIS A 78 -15.40 -2.99 8.88
N ASP A 79 -15.03 -3.85 9.84
CA ASP A 79 -14.32 -3.43 11.05
C ASP A 79 -12.91 -2.91 10.71
N THR A 80 -12.42 -1.95 11.48
CA THR A 80 -11.03 -1.51 11.38
C THR A 80 -10.09 -2.61 11.84
N ILE A 81 -9.09 -2.92 11.01
CA ILE A 81 -7.98 -3.81 11.35
C ILE A 81 -6.82 -2.93 11.82
N THR A 82 -6.35 -3.18 13.04
CA THR A 82 -5.07 -2.61 13.51
C THR A 82 -3.92 -3.33 12.83
N LEU A 83 -3.01 -2.55 12.27
CA LEU A 83 -1.76 -3.02 11.68
C LEU A 83 -0.60 -2.77 12.66
N GLY A 84 0.46 -3.56 12.54
CA GLY A 84 1.56 -3.62 13.51
C GLY A 84 1.27 -4.55 14.68
N ALA A 85 2.16 -4.62 15.68
CA ALA A 85 2.12 -5.65 16.72
C ALA A 85 0.80 -5.67 17.53
N PRO A 86 0.16 -6.85 17.72
CA PRO A 86 0.57 -8.20 17.32
C PRO A 86 0.01 -8.69 15.96
N GLY A 87 -0.61 -7.82 15.17
CA GLY A 87 -1.24 -8.11 13.86
C GLY A 87 -0.30 -7.88 12.67
N GLU A 88 -0.79 -8.06 11.44
CA GLU A 88 0.02 -7.90 10.21
C GLU A 88 0.66 -6.50 10.13
N GLU A 89 1.93 -6.43 9.73
CA GLU A 89 2.65 -5.17 9.56
C GLU A 89 2.83 -4.89 8.07
N LEU A 90 2.43 -3.68 7.67
CA LEU A 90 2.68 -3.12 6.36
C LEU A 90 3.59 -1.91 6.56
N THR A 91 4.65 -1.85 5.78
CA THR A 91 5.64 -0.78 5.78
C THR A 91 5.95 -0.38 4.35
N GLY A 92 6.72 0.69 4.20
CA GLY A 92 7.16 1.09 2.88
C GLY A 92 8.28 2.09 2.91
N ILE A 93 8.81 2.33 1.73
CA ILE A 93 9.70 3.44 1.45
C ILE A 93 9.24 4.15 0.19
N PHE A 94 9.58 5.43 0.11
CA PHE A 94 9.40 6.21 -1.11
C PHE A 94 10.60 7.10 -1.35
N GLU A 95 10.86 7.37 -2.63
CA GLU A 95 11.73 8.48 -3.02
C GLU A 95 11.21 9.08 -4.32
N THR A 96 11.12 10.40 -4.35
CA THR A 96 10.53 11.15 -5.45
C THR A 96 11.38 12.36 -5.79
N GLU A 97 11.44 12.73 -7.07
CA GLU A 97 12.17 13.91 -7.55
C GLU A 97 11.22 15.10 -7.68
N VAL A 98 11.65 16.29 -7.27
CA VAL A 98 10.93 17.54 -7.51
C VAL A 98 11.05 17.93 -8.98
N VAL A 99 9.98 17.75 -9.75
CA VAL A 99 9.95 18.13 -11.17
C VAL A 99 9.45 19.55 -11.40
N ALA A 100 8.75 20.13 -10.42
CA ALA A 100 8.39 21.55 -10.43
C ALA A 100 8.26 22.09 -9.00
N LYS A 101 8.66 23.36 -8.85
CA LYS A 101 8.51 24.18 -7.64
C LYS A 101 7.84 25.49 -8.04
N ILE A 102 6.72 25.81 -7.41
CA ILE A 102 5.86 26.94 -7.78
C ILE A 102 5.65 27.80 -6.54
N ASP A 103 6.14 29.03 -6.58
CA ASP A 103 5.94 30.03 -5.52
C ASP A 103 4.50 30.56 -5.57
N ASN A 104 3.79 30.51 -4.42
CA ASN A 104 2.44 31.02 -4.28
C ASN A 104 2.38 32.55 -4.02
N GLY A 105 3.53 33.19 -3.79
CA GLY A 105 3.67 34.63 -3.55
C GLY A 105 3.41 35.07 -2.11
N ASP A 106 3.21 34.12 -1.20
CA ASP A 106 2.97 34.33 0.23
C ASP A 106 4.01 33.64 1.12
N GLY A 107 5.11 33.17 0.52
CA GLY A 107 6.16 32.41 1.20
C GLY A 107 5.84 30.92 1.33
N THR A 108 4.82 30.41 0.64
CA THR A 108 4.57 28.97 0.48
C THR A 108 4.82 28.50 -0.95
N PHE A 109 5.03 27.20 -1.11
CA PHE A 109 5.33 26.57 -2.40
C PHE A 109 4.40 25.38 -2.69
N ASN A 110 4.14 25.17 -3.98
CA ASN A 110 3.60 23.92 -4.49
C ASN A 110 4.70 23.14 -5.20
N TYR A 111 4.79 21.85 -4.87
CA TYR A 111 5.74 20.91 -5.44
C TYR A 111 5.01 19.88 -6.28
N VAL A 112 5.56 19.58 -7.45
CA VAL A 112 5.14 18.44 -8.28
C VAL A 112 6.28 17.44 -8.27
N PHE A 113 5.94 16.17 -8.04
CA PHE A 113 6.91 15.11 -7.91
C PHE A 113 6.83 14.12 -9.08
N GLY A 114 7.98 13.54 -9.42
CA GLY A 114 8.13 12.49 -10.41
C GLY A 114 9.00 11.34 -9.89
N ALA A 115 9.15 10.30 -10.72
CA ALA A 115 10.00 9.17 -10.40
C ALA A 115 11.48 9.58 -10.40
N TYR A 116 12.21 9.17 -9.36
CA TYR A 116 13.64 9.41 -9.25
C TYR A 116 14.43 8.18 -9.77
N SER A 117 15.34 8.41 -10.71
CA SER A 117 16.10 7.33 -11.36
C SER A 117 16.87 6.41 -10.41
N GLY A 118 17.31 6.92 -9.25
CA GLY A 118 17.96 6.09 -8.23
C GLY A 118 17.01 5.10 -7.56
N PHE A 119 15.75 5.49 -7.33
CA PHE A 119 14.72 4.61 -6.78
C PHE A 119 14.24 3.60 -7.82
N GLU A 120 14.12 4.02 -9.08
CA GLU A 120 13.75 3.13 -10.19
C GLU A 120 14.74 1.97 -10.38
N ALA A 121 16.02 2.21 -10.09
CA ALA A 121 17.06 1.19 -10.21
C ALA A 121 16.80 -0.02 -9.30
N ASP A 122 16.17 0.20 -8.15
CA ASP A 122 15.87 -0.82 -7.15
C ASP A 122 14.46 -1.39 -7.30
N TYR A 123 13.47 -0.55 -7.64
CA TYR A 123 12.04 -0.91 -7.58
C TYR A 123 11.31 -0.94 -8.93
N GLY A 124 12.01 -0.64 -10.02
CA GLY A 124 11.51 -0.70 -11.40
C GLY A 124 11.18 0.67 -11.99
N THR A 125 11.06 0.72 -13.32
CA THR A 125 10.81 1.94 -14.08
C THR A 125 9.52 2.64 -13.61
N ASN A 126 9.61 3.95 -13.42
CA ASN A 126 8.61 4.86 -12.86
C ASN A 126 8.23 4.64 -11.39
N ALA A 127 8.92 3.76 -10.65
CA ALA A 127 8.62 3.54 -9.25
C ALA A 127 8.90 4.80 -8.40
N MET A 128 7.98 5.08 -7.48
CA MET A 128 8.06 6.17 -6.50
C MET A 128 7.85 5.66 -5.08
N VAL A 129 7.06 4.58 -4.93
CA VAL A 129 6.77 3.93 -3.64
C VAL A 129 6.98 2.43 -3.77
N ALA A 130 7.53 1.80 -2.73
CA ALA A 130 7.58 0.36 -2.56
C ALA A 130 7.05 0.00 -1.17
N LEU A 131 6.12 -0.95 -1.11
CA LEU A 131 5.50 -1.42 0.13
C LEU A 131 5.87 -2.89 0.41
N PHE A 132 5.97 -3.24 1.68
CA PHE A 132 6.41 -4.55 2.17
C PHE A 132 5.51 -5.03 3.30
N THR A 133 5.26 -6.35 3.33
CA THR A 133 4.62 -7.01 4.48
C THR A 133 5.68 -7.65 5.36
N GLU A 134 5.63 -7.36 6.66
CA GLU A 134 6.70 -7.67 7.62
C GLU A 134 6.20 -8.47 8.83
N ASN A 135 7.16 -8.93 9.65
CA ASN A 135 6.83 -9.56 10.93
C ASN A 135 6.41 -8.47 11.92
N PRO A 136 5.31 -8.64 12.65
CA PRO A 136 4.73 -7.57 13.44
C PRO A 136 5.70 -6.95 14.47
N GLY A 137 5.89 -5.63 14.35
CA GLY A 137 6.59 -4.81 15.32
C GLY A 137 8.09 -4.68 15.09
N ASP A 138 8.55 -4.85 13.86
CA ASP A 138 9.95 -4.62 13.49
C ASP A 138 10.25 -3.12 13.28
N PHE A 139 9.25 -2.38 12.78
CA PHE A 139 9.40 -0.98 12.41
C PHE A 139 8.27 -0.07 12.92
N TYR A 140 8.66 1.03 13.57
CA TYR A 140 7.74 2.08 14.01
C TYR A 140 8.32 3.46 13.71
N THR A 141 7.50 4.35 13.16
CA THR A 141 7.82 5.78 12.99
C THR A 141 7.60 6.59 14.27
N THR A 142 6.82 6.05 15.22
CA THR A 142 6.53 6.63 16.53
C THR A 142 7.10 5.79 17.67
N GLY A 143 7.32 6.39 18.85
CA GLY A 143 7.75 5.67 20.06
C GLY A 143 9.27 5.61 20.32
N THR A 144 9.66 4.74 21.26
CA THR A 144 11.04 4.62 21.78
C THR A 144 11.90 3.61 21.03
N ASP A 145 11.29 2.66 20.32
CA ASP A 145 11.98 1.61 19.56
C ASP A 145 12.25 2.07 18.11
N ARG A 146 12.70 3.32 17.98
CA ARG A 146 13.05 3.91 16.69
C ARG A 146 14.37 3.35 16.18
N CYS A 147 14.45 3.24 14.87
CA CYS A 147 15.69 3.12 14.13
C CYS A 147 16.67 4.27 14.48
N SER A 148 17.96 3.94 14.44
CA SER A 148 19.09 4.78 14.86
C SER A 148 19.60 5.76 13.79
N SER A 149 19.24 5.52 12.53
CA SER A 149 19.60 6.33 11.35
C SER A 149 18.60 6.08 10.23
N ILE A 150 18.55 6.96 9.23
CA ILE A 150 17.74 6.75 8.01
C ILE A 150 17.96 5.36 7.41
N VAL A 151 19.23 4.94 7.23
CA VAL A 151 19.57 3.62 6.65
C VAL A 151 19.02 2.46 7.49
N ASP A 152 19.07 2.57 8.82
CA ASP A 152 18.51 1.58 9.73
C ASP A 152 16.97 1.52 9.62
N CYS A 153 16.31 2.67 9.45
CA CYS A 153 14.87 2.73 9.23
C CYS A 153 14.48 2.07 7.91
N GLU A 154 15.19 2.39 6.83
CA GLU A 154 14.93 1.82 5.52
C GLU A 154 15.21 0.32 5.48
N THR A 155 16.26 -0.14 6.17
CA THR A 155 16.55 -1.57 6.29
C THR A 155 15.39 -2.29 6.96
N LYS A 156 14.86 -1.75 8.05
CA LYS A 156 13.72 -2.32 8.76
C LYS A 156 12.43 -2.26 7.98
N ALA A 157 12.15 -1.14 7.30
CA ALA A 157 10.94 -0.97 6.49
C ALA A 157 10.94 -1.77 5.17
N THR A 158 12.03 -2.48 4.87
CA THR A 158 12.19 -3.30 3.67
C THR A 158 12.63 -4.73 3.97
N ASP A 159 12.66 -5.14 5.25
CA ASP A 159 13.09 -6.49 5.64
C ASP A 159 12.04 -7.58 5.37
N GLY A 160 10.86 -7.16 4.93
CA GLY A 160 9.74 -8.02 4.59
C GLY A 160 9.69 -8.55 3.16
N SER A 161 8.51 -9.09 2.83
CA SER A 161 8.17 -9.50 1.46
C SER A 161 7.58 -8.33 0.71
N ALA A 162 8.09 -8.05 -0.49
CA ALA A 162 7.53 -7.02 -1.37
C ALA A 162 6.03 -7.25 -1.62
N TRP A 163 5.22 -6.22 -1.39
CA TRP A 163 3.77 -6.24 -1.48
C TRP A 163 3.29 -5.61 -2.79
N MET A 164 3.61 -4.33 -2.99
CA MET A 164 3.30 -3.59 -4.21
C MET A 164 4.32 -2.47 -4.45
N THR A 165 4.44 -2.03 -5.70
CA THR A 165 5.13 -0.78 -6.06
C THR A 165 4.20 0.15 -6.81
N PHE A 166 4.30 1.45 -6.54
CA PHE A 166 3.46 2.49 -7.12
C PHE A 166 4.29 3.54 -7.84
N GLY A 167 3.68 4.20 -8.82
CA GLY A 167 4.31 5.32 -9.49
C GLY A 167 3.51 5.86 -10.65
N VAL A 168 4.20 6.62 -11.51
CA VAL A 168 3.60 7.39 -12.60
C VAL A 168 3.88 6.71 -13.95
N VAL A 169 2.94 5.95 -14.50
CA VAL A 169 3.14 5.27 -15.81
C VAL A 169 1.95 5.43 -16.75
N GLY A 170 2.20 5.95 -17.95
CA GLY A 170 1.31 5.83 -19.12
C GLY A 170 -0.08 6.48 -19.03
N ASP A 171 -0.46 6.94 -17.85
CA ASP A 171 -1.75 7.52 -17.51
C ASP A 171 -1.58 8.99 -17.16
N ALA A 172 -2.34 9.85 -17.85
CA ALA A 172 -2.31 11.29 -17.66
C ALA A 172 -2.96 11.73 -16.33
N ASP A 173 -3.72 10.83 -15.69
CA ASP A 173 -4.35 11.09 -14.40
C ASP A 173 -3.44 10.82 -13.20
N ASN A 174 -2.25 10.28 -13.45
CA ASN A 174 -1.26 10.07 -12.40
C ASN A 174 -0.58 11.39 -12.00
N PHE A 175 -0.51 11.66 -10.71
CA PHE A 175 0.23 12.79 -10.16
C PHE A 175 0.65 12.53 -8.71
N TRP A 176 1.65 13.29 -8.26
CA TRP A 176 1.95 13.47 -6.84
C TRP A 176 2.33 14.93 -6.64
N VAL A 177 1.60 15.62 -5.77
CA VAL A 177 1.83 17.03 -5.47
C VAL A 177 1.81 17.29 -3.98
N ALA A 178 2.66 18.22 -3.52
CA ALA A 178 2.52 18.86 -2.23
C ALA A 178 2.10 20.31 -2.44
N LEU A 179 1.15 20.80 -1.67
CA LEU A 179 0.50 22.08 -1.86
C LEU A 179 0.60 22.93 -0.60
N ASN A 180 0.80 24.23 -0.80
CA ASN A 180 0.95 25.24 0.24
C ASN A 180 1.96 24.82 1.32
N VAL A 181 3.09 24.28 0.89
CA VAL A 181 4.19 23.91 1.79
C VAL A 181 4.84 25.19 2.28
N ASP A 182 4.96 25.34 3.61
CA ASP A 182 5.68 26.44 4.24
C ASP A 182 7.07 26.62 3.60
N GLY A 183 7.53 27.87 3.49
CA GLY A 183 8.72 28.23 2.73
C GLY A 183 10.01 27.55 3.17
N ASP A 184 10.99 27.56 2.27
CA ASP A 184 12.25 26.81 2.44
C ASP A 184 13.16 27.35 3.57
N ASP A 185 12.90 28.54 4.09
CA ASP A 185 13.60 29.09 5.26
C ASP A 185 13.12 28.48 6.58
N VAL A 186 12.07 27.65 6.54
CA VAL A 186 11.55 26.94 7.69
C VAL A 186 12.34 25.65 7.93
N ASP A 187 13.09 25.63 9.02
CA ASP A 187 13.65 24.39 9.56
C ASP A 187 12.54 23.53 10.18
N PHE A 188 12.00 22.61 9.37
CA PHE A 188 10.92 21.71 9.76
C PHE A 188 11.27 20.86 10.98
N SER A 189 12.55 20.58 11.24
CA SER A 189 12.97 19.82 12.42
C SER A 189 12.66 20.53 13.73
N ASN A 190 12.46 21.86 13.70
CA ASN A 190 12.09 22.69 14.84
C ASN A 190 10.60 23.06 14.88
N VAL A 191 9.84 22.73 13.83
CA VAL A 191 8.40 22.96 13.78
C VAL A 191 7.67 21.90 14.61
N ALA A 192 6.71 22.34 15.43
CA ALA A 192 5.95 21.46 16.32
C ALA A 192 5.34 20.27 15.56
N ALA A 193 5.42 19.08 16.17
CA ALA A 193 5.00 17.82 15.52
C ALA A 193 3.54 17.80 15.06
N SER A 194 2.67 18.60 15.69
CA SER A 194 1.25 18.72 15.34
C SER A 194 0.92 19.92 14.44
N ARG A 195 1.91 20.76 14.09
CA ARG A 195 1.69 21.88 13.18
C ARG A 195 1.73 21.36 11.74
N LYS A 196 0.62 21.55 11.04
CA LYS A 196 0.53 21.42 9.59
C LYS A 196 1.42 22.45 8.90
N VAL A 197 2.24 21.99 7.98
CA VAL A 197 3.15 22.79 7.15
C VAL A 197 2.85 22.68 5.67
N GLY A 198 1.89 21.84 5.29
CA GLY A 198 1.48 21.64 3.90
C GLY A 198 0.50 20.47 3.82
N PHE A 199 0.11 20.09 2.62
CA PHE A 199 -0.66 18.86 2.40
C PHE A 199 -0.26 18.22 1.08
N VAL A 200 -0.45 16.91 1.00
CA VAL A 200 -0.07 16.09 -0.14
C VAL A 200 -1.31 15.48 -0.77
N ASN A 201 -1.31 15.36 -2.09
CA ASN A 201 -2.28 14.56 -2.84
C ASN A 201 -1.54 13.77 -3.90
N TYR A 202 -1.97 12.54 -4.11
CA TYR A 202 -1.47 11.73 -5.20
C TYR A 202 -2.55 10.80 -5.77
N ALA A 203 -2.34 10.47 -7.03
CA ALA A 203 -3.09 9.49 -7.78
C ALA A 203 -2.03 8.69 -8.56
N LEU A 204 -1.90 7.39 -8.30
CA LEU A 204 -0.80 6.58 -8.81
C LEU A 204 -1.31 5.27 -9.42
N SER A 205 -0.53 4.72 -10.34
CA SER A 205 -0.75 3.38 -10.87
C SER A 205 0.01 2.35 -10.06
N VAL A 206 -0.52 1.13 -10.00
CA VAL A 206 0.19 -0.03 -9.47
C VAL A 206 1.12 -0.56 -10.56
N LEU A 207 2.43 -0.54 -10.31
CA LEU A 207 3.44 -0.99 -11.25
C LEU A 207 3.70 -2.50 -11.09
N THR A 208 3.86 -2.94 -9.84
CA THR A 208 3.98 -4.35 -9.48
C THR A 208 2.98 -4.68 -8.39
N ASN A 209 2.29 -5.82 -8.54
CA ASN A 209 1.36 -6.36 -7.56
C ASN A 209 1.79 -7.78 -7.19
N SER A 210 2.38 -7.95 -6.02
CA SER A 210 2.81 -9.25 -5.50
C SER A 210 1.70 -9.98 -4.72
N THR A 211 0.50 -9.41 -4.69
CA THR A 211 -0.64 -9.97 -3.95
C THR A 211 -1.49 -10.87 -4.85
N PRO A 212 -2.34 -11.74 -4.26
CA PRO A 212 -3.30 -12.51 -5.05
C PRO A 212 -4.53 -11.70 -5.51
N TYR A 213 -4.61 -10.40 -5.18
CA TYR A 213 -5.77 -9.57 -5.46
C TYR A 213 -5.65 -8.93 -6.84
N THR A 214 -6.80 -8.76 -7.51
CA THR A 214 -6.88 -7.91 -8.71
C THR A 214 -7.24 -6.50 -8.27
N ILE A 215 -6.38 -5.53 -8.62
CA ILE A 215 -6.61 -4.12 -8.33
C ILE A 215 -7.57 -3.57 -9.38
N LEU A 216 -8.53 -2.76 -8.92
CA LEU A 216 -9.47 -2.06 -9.76
C LEU A 216 -9.15 -0.57 -9.73
N GLN A 217 -9.20 0.05 -10.89
CA GLN A 217 -9.11 1.49 -10.97
C GLN A 217 -10.29 2.16 -10.24
N GLN A 218 -10.06 3.42 -9.87
CA GLN A 218 -10.88 4.26 -9.04
C GLN A 218 -10.94 5.66 -9.64
N VAL A 219 -12.04 6.37 -9.41
CA VAL A 219 -12.20 7.72 -9.95
C VAL A 219 -11.34 8.71 -9.16
N SER A 220 -10.29 9.26 -9.79
CA SER A 220 -9.39 10.25 -9.18
C SER A 220 -9.94 11.67 -9.20
N CYS A 221 -10.82 11.98 -10.17
CA CYS A 221 -11.42 13.29 -10.33
C CYS A 221 -12.82 13.21 -10.94
N SER A 222 -13.70 14.14 -10.54
CA SER A 222 -15.12 14.13 -10.94
C SER A 222 -15.39 14.91 -12.24
N SER A 223 -14.50 15.83 -12.64
CA SER A 223 -14.58 16.55 -13.91
C SER A 223 -13.24 17.23 -14.25
N GLY A 224 -12.87 17.25 -15.54
CA GLY A 224 -11.70 17.99 -16.02
C GLY A 224 -10.35 17.29 -15.83
N CYS A 225 -10.37 15.98 -15.66
CA CYS A 225 -9.20 15.09 -15.61
C CYS A 225 -8.36 15.23 -16.88
N ALA A 226 -7.04 15.08 -16.77
CA ALA A 226 -6.15 15.14 -17.93
C ALA A 226 -6.28 13.87 -18.81
N GLY A 227 -6.68 12.74 -18.23
CA GLY A 227 -6.93 11.46 -18.89
C GLY A 227 -8.39 10.97 -18.77
N ASP A 228 -8.57 9.68 -18.49
CA ASP A 228 -9.87 9.02 -18.37
C ASP A 228 -10.52 9.15 -16.97
N GLY A 229 -9.79 9.77 -16.03
CA GLY A 229 -10.18 10.02 -14.66
C GLY A 229 -10.07 8.81 -13.75
N LEU A 230 -9.35 7.76 -14.17
CA LEU A 230 -9.22 6.50 -13.45
C LEU A 230 -7.77 6.22 -13.03
N VAL A 231 -7.55 5.84 -11.78
CA VAL A 231 -6.22 5.45 -11.26
C VAL A 231 -6.34 4.26 -10.32
N ASP A 232 -5.25 3.55 -10.06
CA ASP A 232 -5.30 2.40 -9.15
C ASP A 232 -5.37 2.81 -7.69
N ILE A 233 -4.63 3.86 -7.32
CA ILE A 233 -4.50 4.34 -5.94
C ILE A 233 -4.70 5.84 -5.88
N ILE A 234 -5.40 6.28 -4.83
CA ILE A 234 -5.59 7.69 -4.50
C ILE A 234 -5.19 7.85 -3.04
N GLY A 235 -4.42 8.89 -2.74
CA GLY A 235 -4.10 9.23 -1.37
C GLY A 235 -3.94 10.73 -1.15
N SER A 236 -4.10 11.12 0.10
CA SER A 236 -3.98 12.51 0.53
C SER A 236 -3.67 12.57 2.01
N GLY A 237 -2.98 13.62 2.43
CA GLY A 237 -2.57 13.75 3.81
C GLY A 237 -2.04 15.12 4.16
N ASP A 238 -1.71 15.28 5.43
CA ASP A 238 -1.08 16.49 5.95
C ASP A 238 0.43 16.29 6.06
N LEU A 239 1.18 17.31 5.67
CA LEU A 239 2.60 17.43 6.01
C LEU A 239 2.70 18.14 7.36
N LEU A 240 3.47 17.57 8.28
CA LEU A 240 3.58 18.01 9.66
C LEU A 240 5.03 18.31 10.05
N GLY A 241 5.20 19.13 11.07
CA GLY A 241 6.53 19.47 11.60
C GLY A 241 7.33 18.27 12.12
N GLY A 242 8.65 18.38 12.08
CA GLY A 242 9.61 17.33 12.47
C GLY A 242 10.09 17.37 13.91
N GLN A 243 9.59 18.27 14.76
CA GLN A 243 10.07 18.37 16.15
C GLN A 243 10.08 17.02 16.87
N GLY A 244 11.24 16.61 17.38
CA GLY A 244 11.43 15.34 18.09
C GLY A 244 11.75 14.13 17.20
N LEU A 245 12.00 14.32 15.91
CA LEU A 245 12.74 13.34 15.10
C LEU A 245 14.23 13.42 15.45
N THR A 246 14.94 12.28 15.44
CA THR A 246 16.31 12.18 16.01
C THR A 246 17.30 11.38 15.16
N ASN A 247 16.93 10.99 13.95
CA ASN A 247 17.63 10.01 13.11
C ASN A 247 17.95 10.52 11.70
N GLY A 248 17.83 11.84 11.46
CA GLY A 248 18.08 12.49 10.18
C GLY A 248 16.81 12.87 9.40
N TYR A 249 15.64 12.41 9.83
CA TYR A 249 14.36 12.89 9.32
C TYR A 249 14.02 14.28 9.87
N THR A 250 13.37 15.08 9.04
CA THR A 250 13.08 16.50 9.31
C THR A 250 11.60 16.85 9.18
N VAL A 251 10.80 15.99 8.55
CA VAL A 251 9.36 16.18 8.31
C VAL A 251 8.61 14.90 8.65
N ARG A 252 7.33 15.04 8.99
CA ARG A 252 6.38 13.92 9.12
C ARG A 252 5.24 14.11 8.14
N SER A 253 4.57 13.03 7.80
CA SER A 253 3.24 13.13 7.21
C SER A 253 2.30 12.09 7.79
N ASP A 254 1.01 12.43 7.73
CA ASP A 254 -0.12 11.59 8.08
C ASP A 254 -0.96 11.49 6.81
N ILE A 255 -0.81 10.38 6.08
CA ILE A 255 -1.42 10.17 4.77
C ILE A 255 -2.36 8.98 4.84
N ASP A 256 -3.55 9.18 4.30
CA ASP A 256 -4.46 8.08 4.00
C ASP A 256 -4.38 7.75 2.50
N PHE A 257 -4.27 6.46 2.17
CA PHE A 257 -4.41 5.99 0.79
C PHE A 257 -5.51 4.95 0.64
N GLN A 258 -6.04 4.85 -0.57
CA GLN A 258 -7.14 3.94 -0.89
C GLN A 258 -6.79 3.06 -2.08
N ILE A 259 -7.11 1.78 -1.97
CA ILE A 259 -7.00 0.79 -3.05
C ILE A 259 -8.29 -0.01 -3.15
N ARG A 260 -8.73 -0.27 -4.39
CA ARG A 260 -9.91 -1.09 -4.65
C ARG A 260 -9.52 -2.44 -5.19
N VAL A 261 -10.11 -3.52 -4.65
CA VAL A 261 -9.76 -4.89 -5.05
C VAL A 261 -10.98 -5.77 -5.29
N VAL A 262 -10.80 -6.76 -6.16
CA VAL A 262 -11.76 -7.87 -6.33
C VAL A 262 -11.40 -8.99 -5.34
N PRO A 263 -12.39 -9.60 -4.65
CA PRO A 263 -12.17 -10.82 -3.88
C PRO A 263 -11.44 -11.89 -4.69
N THR A 264 -10.51 -12.60 -4.05
CA THR A 264 -9.73 -13.64 -4.73
C THR A 264 -10.66 -14.70 -5.37
N PRO A 265 -10.35 -15.18 -6.59
CA PRO A 265 -11.17 -16.20 -7.27
C PRO A 265 -11.37 -17.48 -6.43
N GLY A 266 -10.41 -17.80 -5.55
CA GLY A 266 -10.50 -18.93 -4.62
C GLY A 266 -11.69 -18.81 -3.66
N SER A 267 -11.97 -17.60 -3.17
CA SER A 267 -13.12 -17.32 -2.30
C SER A 267 -14.45 -17.59 -3.02
N LEU A 268 -14.53 -17.17 -4.29
CA LEU A 268 -15.70 -17.42 -5.15
C LEU A 268 -15.85 -18.90 -5.50
N ALA A 269 -14.73 -19.59 -5.77
CA ALA A 269 -14.73 -21.02 -6.05
C ALA A 269 -15.15 -21.85 -4.82
N LEU A 270 -14.67 -21.51 -3.63
CA LEU A 270 -15.06 -22.16 -2.37
C LEU A 270 -16.54 -21.92 -2.04
N LEU A 271 -17.04 -20.71 -2.26
CA LEU A 271 -18.48 -20.43 -2.14
C LEU A 271 -19.28 -21.30 -3.13
N GLY A 272 -18.84 -21.37 -4.38
CA GLY A 272 -19.44 -22.23 -5.41
C GLY A 272 -19.46 -23.71 -5.02
N LEU A 273 -18.33 -24.24 -4.54
CA LEU A 273 -18.22 -25.62 -4.05
C LEU A 273 -19.08 -25.87 -2.81
N GLY A 274 -19.16 -24.91 -1.89
CA GLY A 274 -20.04 -24.95 -0.73
C GLY A 274 -21.52 -25.03 -1.12
N LEU A 275 -21.94 -24.19 -2.08
CA LEU A 275 -23.31 -24.21 -2.62
C LEU A 275 -23.62 -25.53 -3.34
N LEU A 276 -22.67 -26.06 -4.12
CA LEU A 276 -22.81 -27.38 -4.75
C LEU A 276 -22.93 -28.50 -3.72
N GLY A 277 -22.15 -28.44 -2.63
CA GLY A 277 -22.24 -29.37 -1.50
C GLY A 277 -23.60 -29.34 -0.83
N LEU A 278 -24.16 -28.15 -0.57
CA LEU A 278 -25.50 -27.98 0.00
C LEU A 278 -26.61 -28.50 -0.94
N ALA A 279 -26.50 -28.22 -2.24
CA ALA A 279 -27.43 -28.75 -3.24
C ALA A 279 -27.40 -30.29 -3.28
N GLY A 280 -26.20 -30.88 -3.26
CA GLY A 280 -25.99 -32.32 -3.20
C GLY A 280 -26.50 -32.96 -1.90
N ALA A 281 -26.39 -32.28 -0.76
CA ALA A 281 -26.95 -32.76 0.51
C ALA A 281 -28.48 -32.73 0.52
N ARG A 282 -29.09 -31.72 -0.12
CA ARG A 282 -30.55 -31.59 -0.23
C ARG A 282 -31.18 -32.64 -1.13
N SER A 283 -30.52 -33.03 -2.23
CA SER A 283 -31.05 -34.06 -3.14
C SER A 283 -31.12 -35.44 -2.48
N ARG A 284 -30.19 -35.77 -1.59
CA ARG A 284 -30.18 -37.05 -0.84
C ARG A 284 -31.29 -37.18 0.21
N LYS A 285 -31.89 -36.08 0.68
CA LYS A 285 -33.03 -36.15 1.63
C LYS A 285 -34.38 -36.47 0.96
N LYS A 286 -34.44 -36.44 -0.38
CA LYS A 286 -35.66 -36.72 -1.15
C LYS A 286 -35.66 -38.10 -1.82
N ALA A 287 -34.55 -38.84 -1.75
CA ALA A 287 -34.43 -40.23 -2.18
C ALA A 287 -34.48 -41.14 -0.95
#